data_AF-A0AAU0MIG5-F1
#
_entry.id   AF-A0AAU0MIG5-F1
#
_cell.length_a   1.000
_cell.length_b   1.000
_cell.length_c   1.000
_cell.angle_alpha   90.00
_cell.angle_beta   90.00
_cell.angle_gamma   90.00
#
_symmetry.space_group_name_H-M   'P 1'
#
loop_
_entity.id
_entity.type
_entity.pdbx_description
1 polymer ?
#
loop_
_entity_poly.entity_id
_entity_poly.type
_entity_poly.pdbx_seq_one_letter_code
_entity_poly.pdbx_strand_id
1 'polypeptide(L)'
;MSPLDLSLSSLELTRTICNIPSVSGDETTLADAIHDAVSALDHLDVYRDGDTIVARTMLGRAQRVAIAGHIDTVPINRNLPTRDIVEDDVPMLWGRGTVDMKAGVAVQLRLAAELVSPRADITWMWYDHEEVDADLNGLTRLGRTRPDLFVADFAILGEPSGGEVEGGCNGNLRAIARTHGVRAHSARSWIGENAIHAAAPILARLAEYRPQTITVDGLDYREGLNAVRIGGGIAGNVIPDLCEVEVNFRFAPSRTPEQAEKHLRDVLAGFDLEVVDRAAGARPGLDAPLAQEFVSAVGAVPRPKYGWTDVARFSALGVPAVNYGPGDPHLAHHDDERVPVAQIEAVERGLRAWLSAA
;
A
#
# COMPACT_ATOMS: atom_id res chain seq x y z
N MET A 1 28.16 10.49 3.94
CA MET A 1 28.04 9.19 3.26
C MET A 1 28.70 9.29 1.90
N SER A 2 29.19 8.18 1.34
CA SER A 2 29.55 8.14 -0.09
C SER A 2 28.28 8.38 -0.92
N PRO A 3 28.38 9.04 -2.10
CA PRO A 3 27.25 9.18 -3.01
C PRO A 3 26.63 7.82 -3.36
N LEU A 4 25.31 7.79 -3.54
CA LEU A 4 24.61 6.60 -3.99
C LEU A 4 24.93 6.34 -5.48
N ASP A 5 25.62 5.24 -5.77
CA ASP A 5 26.05 4.89 -7.13
C ASP A 5 24.95 4.15 -7.90
N LEU A 6 24.26 4.87 -8.79
CA LEU A 6 23.17 4.33 -9.61
C LEU A 6 23.63 3.41 -10.76
N SER A 7 24.95 3.22 -10.94
CA SER A 7 25.51 2.28 -11.92
C SER A 7 25.57 0.83 -11.42
N LEU A 8 25.44 0.64 -10.10
CA LEU A 8 25.39 -0.67 -9.45
C LEU A 8 24.17 -1.49 -9.92
N SER A 9 24.24 -2.81 -9.77
CA SER A 9 23.08 -3.68 -10.01
C SER A 9 21.94 -3.35 -9.04
N SER A 10 20.68 -3.66 -9.40
CA SER A 10 19.56 -3.44 -8.47
C SER A 10 19.71 -4.22 -7.16
N LEU A 11 20.39 -5.38 -7.16
CA LEU A 11 20.72 -6.11 -5.92
C LEU A 11 21.69 -5.31 -5.03
N GLU A 12 22.75 -4.76 -5.61
CA GLU A 12 23.75 -3.96 -4.86
C GLU A 12 23.18 -2.63 -4.39
N LEU A 13 22.33 -1.98 -5.20
CA LEU A 13 21.56 -0.81 -4.78
C LEU A 13 20.63 -1.16 -3.61
N THR A 14 19.90 -2.27 -3.70
CA THR A 14 19.02 -2.75 -2.60
C THR A 14 19.81 -2.87 -1.31
N ARG A 15 20.98 -3.53 -1.33
CA ARG A 15 21.86 -3.61 -0.14
C ARG A 15 22.24 -2.24 0.38
N THR A 16 22.64 -1.34 -0.52
CA THR A 16 23.11 -0.01 -0.15
C THR A 16 22.02 0.77 0.57
N ILE A 17 20.82 0.84 0.00
CA ILE A 17 19.73 1.64 0.57
C ILE A 17 19.05 0.96 1.78
N CYS A 18 19.03 -0.38 1.85
CA CYS A 18 18.56 -1.09 3.05
C CYS A 18 19.49 -0.84 4.25
N ASN A 19 20.80 -0.73 4.02
CA ASN A 19 21.79 -0.46 5.07
C ASN A 19 21.83 1.01 5.52
N ILE A 20 21.05 1.89 4.89
CA ILE A 20 20.76 3.23 5.40
C ILE A 20 19.43 3.13 6.18
N PRO A 21 19.45 3.21 7.53
CA PRO A 21 18.22 3.25 8.30
C PRO A 21 17.32 4.39 7.84
N SER A 22 16.03 4.09 7.70
CA SER A 22 15.01 5.06 7.33
C SER A 22 13.68 4.63 7.95
N VAL A 23 13.67 4.45 9.27
CA VAL A 23 12.40 4.21 9.97
C VAL A 23 11.52 5.45 9.76
N SER A 24 10.20 5.29 9.64
CA SER A 24 9.31 6.43 9.39
C SER A 24 9.54 7.58 10.38
N GLY A 25 9.80 8.78 9.85
CA GLY A 25 10.25 9.96 10.59
C GLY A 25 11.78 10.17 10.68
N ASP A 26 12.59 9.25 10.15
CA ASP A 26 14.07 9.30 10.10
C ASP A 26 14.61 8.96 8.70
N GLU A 27 13.87 9.30 7.64
CA GLU A 27 14.20 8.97 6.24
C GLU A 27 15.23 9.91 5.62
N THR A 28 15.47 11.08 6.23
CA THR A 28 16.22 12.20 5.63
C THR A 28 17.59 11.78 5.07
N THR A 29 18.31 10.91 5.76
CA THR A 29 19.62 10.45 5.28
C THR A 29 19.53 9.68 3.95
N LEU A 30 18.51 8.83 3.79
CA LEU A 30 18.27 8.11 2.55
C LEU A 30 17.69 9.04 1.48
N ALA A 31 16.76 9.92 1.87
CA ALA A 31 16.16 10.93 0.99
C ALA A 31 17.22 11.86 0.37
N ASP A 32 18.17 12.35 1.17
CA ASP A 32 19.30 13.16 0.71
C ASP A 32 20.15 12.39 -0.31
N ALA A 33 20.48 11.13 -0.02
CA ALA A 33 21.28 10.31 -0.92
C ALA A 33 20.58 10.03 -2.26
N ILE A 34 19.26 9.81 -2.23
CA ILE A 34 18.44 9.64 -3.44
C ILE A 34 18.41 10.96 -4.22
N HIS A 35 18.07 12.06 -3.55
CA HIS A 35 17.98 13.39 -4.17
C HIS A 35 19.28 13.76 -4.88
N ASP A 36 20.42 13.69 -4.19
CA ASP A 36 21.72 14.04 -4.74
C ASP A 36 22.08 13.18 -5.96
N ALA A 37 21.77 11.87 -5.91
CA ALA A 37 22.05 10.96 -7.02
C ALA A 37 21.17 11.23 -8.25
N VAL A 38 19.88 11.49 -8.07
CA VAL A 38 18.97 11.75 -9.21
C VAL A 38 19.08 13.17 -9.75
N SER A 39 19.43 14.16 -8.92
CA SER A 39 19.69 15.54 -9.36
C SER A 39 20.94 15.67 -10.22
N ALA A 40 21.84 14.68 -10.19
CA ALA A 40 23.01 14.63 -11.07
C ALA A 40 22.70 14.11 -12.47
N LEU A 41 21.46 13.66 -12.74
CA LEU A 41 21.03 13.14 -14.03
C LEU A 41 20.40 14.25 -14.89
N ASP A 42 21.13 14.70 -15.91
CA ASP A 42 20.74 15.84 -16.76
C ASP A 42 19.39 15.65 -17.50
N HIS A 43 18.89 14.42 -17.65
CA HIS A 43 17.62 14.11 -18.30
C HIS A 43 16.40 14.15 -17.38
N LEU A 44 16.58 14.43 -16.08
CA LEU A 44 15.50 14.46 -15.10
C LEU A 44 15.27 15.87 -14.54
N ASP A 45 14.01 16.30 -14.55
CA ASP A 45 13.51 17.44 -13.78
C ASP A 45 13.15 16.97 -12.37
N VAL A 46 13.88 17.46 -11.36
CA VAL A 46 13.78 16.98 -9.97
C VAL A 46 13.09 18.02 -9.08
N TYR A 47 12.15 17.54 -8.28
CA TYR A 47 11.43 18.30 -7.25
C TYR A 47 11.52 17.55 -5.91
N ARG A 48 11.63 18.28 -4.80
CA ARG A 48 11.68 17.72 -3.46
C ARG A 48 10.71 18.44 -2.52
N ASP A 49 9.98 17.66 -1.71
CA ASP A 49 9.11 18.13 -0.64
C ASP A 49 9.36 17.31 0.64
N GLY A 50 10.11 17.89 1.58
CA GLY A 50 10.63 17.13 2.72
C GLY A 50 11.49 15.96 2.23
N ASP A 51 11.15 14.76 2.66
CA ASP A 51 11.83 13.52 2.28
C ASP A 51 11.16 12.77 1.12
N THR A 52 10.19 13.41 0.45
CA THR A 52 9.66 12.95 -0.83
C THR A 52 10.43 13.60 -2.00
N ILE A 53 10.92 12.77 -2.93
CA ILE A 53 11.62 13.17 -4.15
C ILE A 53 10.77 12.75 -5.36
N VAL A 54 10.57 13.67 -6.29
CA VAL A 54 9.94 13.42 -7.59
C VAL A 54 10.91 13.76 -8.70
N ALA A 55 11.15 12.85 -9.63
CA ALA A 55 12.01 13.07 -10.80
C ALA A 55 11.27 12.74 -12.09
N ARG A 56 11.31 13.62 -13.09
CA ARG A 56 10.50 13.50 -14.31
C ARG A 56 11.31 13.61 -15.58
N THR A 57 10.98 12.80 -16.58
CA THR A 57 11.39 13.09 -17.95
C THR A 57 10.46 14.15 -18.57
N MET A 58 11.02 14.99 -19.43
CA MET A 58 10.31 16.09 -20.11
C MET A 58 10.47 15.99 -21.64
N LEU A 59 10.21 14.80 -22.19
CA LEU A 59 10.46 14.48 -23.61
C LEU A 59 9.26 14.79 -24.51
N GLY A 60 8.09 15.09 -23.93
CA GLY A 60 6.87 15.39 -24.69
C GLY A 60 6.29 14.16 -25.36
N ARG A 61 6.41 12.99 -24.71
CA ARG A 61 5.81 11.74 -25.20
C ARG A 61 4.28 11.82 -25.13
N ALA A 62 3.62 11.03 -25.96
CA ALA A 62 2.15 10.98 -26.00
C ALA A 62 1.51 10.43 -24.72
N GLN A 63 2.27 9.63 -23.97
CA GLN A 63 1.84 8.98 -22.73
C GLN A 63 2.84 9.27 -21.61
N ARG A 64 2.35 9.27 -20.37
CA ARG A 64 3.15 9.35 -19.14
C ARG A 64 2.80 8.22 -18.18
N VAL A 65 3.81 7.67 -17.52
CA VAL A 65 3.64 6.70 -16.43
C VAL A 65 4.22 7.24 -15.14
N ALA A 66 3.60 6.91 -14.02
CA ALA A 66 4.14 7.19 -12.69
C ALA A 66 4.64 5.89 -12.04
N ILE A 67 5.82 5.92 -11.44
CA ILE A 67 6.37 4.78 -10.71
C ILE A 67 6.80 5.29 -9.34
N ALA A 68 6.14 4.78 -8.31
CA ALA A 68 6.27 5.26 -6.94
C ALA A 68 6.74 4.16 -5.98
N GLY A 69 7.47 4.56 -4.94
CA GLY A 69 7.86 3.67 -3.86
C GLY A 69 8.22 4.41 -2.60
N HIS A 70 7.80 3.91 -1.44
CA HIS A 70 8.16 4.52 -0.19
C HIS A 70 9.58 4.11 0.22
N ILE A 71 10.28 5.02 0.89
CA ILE A 71 11.66 4.84 1.33
C ILE A 71 11.77 4.57 2.83
N ASP A 72 10.67 4.77 3.56
CA ASP A 72 10.60 4.47 4.97
C ASP A 72 10.44 2.97 5.23
N THR A 73 10.59 2.57 6.48
CA THR A 73 10.39 1.20 6.94
C THR A 73 9.76 1.21 8.33
N VAL A 74 9.03 0.16 8.69
CA VAL A 74 8.72 -0.12 10.10
C VAL A 74 10.00 -0.26 10.97
N PRO A 75 9.90 -0.19 12.31
CA PRO A 75 11.07 -0.24 13.20
C PRO A 75 12.02 -1.41 12.92
N ILE A 76 13.32 -1.10 12.94
CA ILE A 76 14.40 -2.08 12.80
C ILE A 76 14.50 -2.91 14.09
N ASN A 77 14.70 -4.21 13.92
CA ASN A 77 14.85 -5.15 15.04
C ASN A 77 15.99 -6.14 14.78
N ARG A 78 17.24 -5.68 14.91
CA ARG A 78 18.46 -6.50 14.71
C ARG A 78 18.50 -7.22 13.36
N ASN A 79 17.82 -6.67 12.36
CA ASN A 79 17.69 -7.19 11.00
C ASN A 79 18.38 -6.29 9.96
N LEU A 80 19.41 -5.59 10.41
CA LEU A 80 20.41 -4.90 9.60
C LEU A 80 21.80 -5.14 10.22
N PRO A 81 22.89 -5.13 9.42
CA PRO A 81 22.91 -4.90 7.97
C PRO A 81 22.35 -6.10 7.18
N THR A 82 22.05 -5.88 5.90
CA THR A 82 21.60 -6.91 4.98
C THR A 82 22.62 -8.04 4.83
N ARG A 83 22.16 -9.28 4.64
CA ARG A 83 23.03 -10.45 4.44
C ARG A 83 22.53 -11.35 3.32
N ASP A 84 23.46 -12.02 2.66
CA ASP A 84 23.14 -13.13 1.77
C ASP A 84 22.75 -14.36 2.56
N ILE A 85 21.64 -14.97 2.16
CA ILE A 85 21.23 -16.29 2.65
C ILE A 85 20.83 -17.17 1.47
N VAL A 86 20.76 -18.47 1.73
CA VAL A 86 20.21 -19.45 0.79
C VAL A 86 19.14 -20.21 1.54
N GLU A 87 17.93 -20.28 0.97
CA GLU A 87 16.81 -21.05 1.48
C GLU A 87 16.27 -21.93 0.36
N ASP A 88 16.19 -23.24 0.59
CA ASP A 88 15.77 -24.23 -0.42
C ASP A 88 16.50 -24.09 -1.77
N ASP A 89 17.83 -23.92 -1.70
CA ASP A 89 18.74 -23.67 -2.85
C ASP A 89 18.46 -22.37 -3.65
N VAL A 90 17.62 -21.47 -3.13
CA VAL A 90 17.34 -20.16 -3.72
C VAL A 90 18.17 -19.07 -3.04
N PRO A 91 18.98 -18.29 -3.78
CA PRO A 91 19.69 -17.15 -3.23
C PRO A 91 18.73 -16.00 -2.90
N MET A 92 18.85 -15.49 -1.67
CA MET A 92 18.00 -14.44 -1.13
C MET A 92 18.85 -13.34 -0.49
N LEU A 93 18.32 -12.11 -0.52
CA LEU A 93 18.83 -11.03 0.31
C LEU A 93 17.94 -10.86 1.54
N TRP A 94 18.50 -10.97 2.72
CA TRP A 94 17.80 -10.80 4.00
C TRP A 94 18.09 -9.45 4.63
N GLY A 95 17.08 -8.84 5.23
CA GLY A 95 17.19 -7.62 6.06
C GLY A 95 15.95 -6.73 5.99
N ARG A 96 15.83 -5.77 6.92
CA ARG A 96 14.71 -4.82 6.93
C ARG A 96 14.64 -4.02 5.61
N GLY A 97 13.44 -3.97 5.04
CA GLY A 97 13.13 -3.28 3.79
C GLY A 97 13.54 -4.03 2.53
N THR A 98 14.14 -5.22 2.64
CA THR A 98 14.48 -6.02 1.46
C THR A 98 13.23 -6.51 0.72
N VAL A 99 12.12 -6.69 1.43
CA VAL A 99 10.80 -6.94 0.85
C VAL A 99 10.03 -5.63 0.78
N ASP A 100 10.00 -4.86 1.87
CA ASP A 100 9.06 -3.74 2.04
C ASP A 100 9.73 -2.37 2.28
N MET A 101 9.93 -1.54 1.26
CA MET A 101 9.82 -1.88 -0.16
C MET A 101 11.08 -1.49 -0.95
N LYS A 102 12.23 -1.44 -0.26
CA LYS A 102 13.47 -0.88 -0.80
C LYS A 102 14.02 -1.68 -1.98
N ALA A 103 13.75 -2.97 -2.10
CA ALA A 103 14.13 -3.70 -3.32
C ALA A 103 13.40 -3.16 -4.57
N GLY A 104 12.13 -2.78 -4.46
CA GLY A 104 11.40 -2.07 -5.51
C GLY A 104 11.97 -0.69 -5.78
N VAL A 105 12.29 0.07 -4.73
CA VAL A 105 12.94 1.40 -4.85
C VAL A 105 14.30 1.33 -5.56
N ALA A 106 15.11 0.31 -5.26
CA ALA A 106 16.41 0.11 -5.92
C ALA A 106 16.26 -0.13 -7.43
N VAL A 107 15.23 -0.87 -7.85
CA VAL A 107 14.90 -1.02 -9.27
C VAL A 107 14.50 0.32 -9.89
N GLN A 108 13.66 1.12 -9.20
CA GLN A 108 13.26 2.44 -9.68
C GLN A 108 14.47 3.36 -9.88
N LEU A 109 15.36 3.43 -8.89
CA LEU A 109 16.58 4.25 -8.94
C LEU A 109 17.49 3.84 -10.11
N ARG A 110 17.67 2.53 -10.30
CA ARG A 110 18.48 1.99 -11.41
C ARG A 110 17.90 2.40 -12.77
N LEU A 111 16.59 2.21 -12.94
CA LEU A 111 15.90 2.50 -14.20
C LEU A 111 15.77 4.01 -14.46
N ALA A 112 15.65 4.84 -13.42
CA ALA A 112 15.67 6.30 -13.56
C ALA A 112 16.99 6.80 -14.15
N ALA A 113 18.12 6.20 -13.76
CA ALA A 113 19.44 6.50 -14.32
C ALA A 113 19.63 5.95 -15.75
N GLU A 114 19.09 4.76 -16.03
CA GLU A 114 19.27 4.07 -17.31
C GLU A 114 18.38 4.62 -18.43
N LEU A 115 17.11 4.91 -18.13
CA LEU A 115 16.09 5.27 -19.12
C LEU A 115 16.15 6.77 -19.43
N VAL A 116 17.14 7.16 -20.23
CA VAL A 116 17.32 8.56 -20.69
C VAL A 116 16.32 8.95 -21.78
N SER A 117 15.91 8.00 -22.64
CA SER A 117 14.91 8.20 -23.70
C SER A 117 13.87 7.07 -23.72
N PRO A 118 13.05 6.94 -22.67
CA PRO A 118 11.97 5.96 -22.62
C PRO A 118 10.90 6.22 -23.68
N ARG A 119 10.10 5.20 -23.95
CA ARG A 119 8.98 5.28 -24.93
C ARG A 119 7.82 6.17 -24.46
N ALA A 120 7.64 6.29 -23.15
CA ALA A 120 6.68 7.16 -22.48
C ALA A 120 7.43 8.13 -21.55
N ASP A 121 6.86 9.29 -21.25
CA ASP A 121 7.43 10.13 -20.20
C ASP A 121 7.24 9.42 -18.85
N ILE A 122 8.21 9.54 -17.94
CA ILE A 122 8.19 8.85 -16.65
C ILE A 122 8.23 9.88 -15.53
N THR A 123 7.40 9.66 -14.52
CA THR A 123 7.51 10.32 -13.21
C THR A 123 7.89 9.29 -12.17
N TRP A 124 9.10 9.41 -11.62
CA TRP A 124 9.59 8.63 -10.50
C TRP A 124 9.24 9.33 -9.19
N MET A 125 8.74 8.60 -8.20
CA MET A 125 8.42 9.15 -6.89
C MET A 125 8.97 8.26 -5.77
N TRP A 126 9.87 8.82 -4.97
CA TRP A 126 10.39 8.19 -3.75
C TRP A 126 9.84 8.96 -2.56
N TYR A 127 8.98 8.35 -1.75
CA TYR A 127 8.20 9.08 -0.74
C TYR A 127 8.37 8.55 0.68
N ASP A 128 8.10 9.40 1.65
CA ASP A 128 8.27 9.15 3.10
C ASP A 128 6.93 8.88 3.80
N HIS A 129 7.00 8.34 5.02
CA HIS A 129 5.85 8.15 5.92
C HIS A 129 4.69 7.31 5.33
N GLU A 130 4.98 6.20 4.63
CA GLU A 130 3.94 5.24 4.23
C GLU A 130 3.41 4.49 5.45
N GLU A 131 4.31 4.07 6.35
CA GLU A 131 4.04 3.08 7.40
C GLU A 131 3.38 3.67 8.67
N VAL A 132 2.89 4.91 8.58
CA VAL A 132 2.37 5.69 9.70
C VAL A 132 1.09 6.42 9.30
N ASP A 133 0.63 7.35 10.16
CA ASP A 133 -0.63 8.07 9.92
C ASP A 133 -0.68 8.73 8.54
N ALA A 134 -1.80 8.53 7.83
CA ALA A 134 -1.98 8.93 6.45
C ALA A 134 -1.84 10.45 6.18
N ASP A 135 -1.93 11.29 7.21
CA ASP A 135 -1.69 12.74 7.10
C ASP A 135 -0.20 13.10 7.03
N LEU A 136 0.69 12.23 7.51
CA LEU A 136 2.13 12.37 7.36
C LEU A 136 2.62 11.87 6.00
N ASN A 137 1.92 10.90 5.39
CA ASN A 137 2.30 10.29 4.12
C ASN A 137 2.67 11.29 3.01
N GLY A 138 3.85 11.11 2.42
CA GLY A 138 4.40 12.00 1.39
C GLY A 138 3.51 12.16 0.16
N LEU A 139 2.90 11.09 -0.33
CA LEU A 139 1.98 11.16 -1.46
C LEU A 139 0.68 11.89 -1.11
N THR A 140 0.15 11.75 0.11
CA THR A 140 -0.97 12.58 0.59
C THR A 140 -0.63 14.06 0.54
N ARG A 141 0.52 14.44 1.11
CA ARG A 141 0.95 15.84 1.18
C ARG A 141 1.12 16.41 -0.22
N LEU A 142 1.82 15.70 -1.11
CA LEU A 142 2.02 16.12 -2.49
C LEU A 142 0.73 16.14 -3.30
N GLY A 143 -0.18 15.18 -3.14
CA GLY A 143 -1.46 15.16 -3.84
C GLY A 143 -2.31 16.41 -3.54
N ARG A 144 -2.15 17.00 -2.35
CA ARG A 144 -2.84 18.24 -1.95
C ARG A 144 -2.16 19.50 -2.51
N THR A 145 -0.83 19.54 -2.57
CA THR A 145 -0.05 20.76 -2.88
C THR A 145 0.45 20.82 -4.33
N ARG A 146 0.72 19.66 -4.94
CA ARG A 146 1.27 19.47 -6.29
C ARG A 146 0.59 18.32 -7.05
N PRO A 147 -0.75 18.35 -7.22
CA PRO A 147 -1.46 17.31 -7.99
C PRO A 147 -0.99 17.22 -9.45
N ASP A 148 -0.37 18.26 -9.98
CA ASP A 148 0.26 18.26 -11.31
C ASP A 148 1.39 17.23 -11.46
N LEU A 149 2.05 16.84 -10.34
CA LEU A 149 3.09 15.81 -10.34
C LEU A 149 2.52 14.39 -10.52
N PHE A 150 1.24 14.18 -10.22
CA PHE A 150 0.59 12.87 -10.32
C PHE A 150 0.00 12.60 -11.71
N VAL A 151 -0.02 13.59 -12.62
CA VAL A 151 -0.59 13.43 -13.96
C VAL A 151 0.14 12.33 -14.72
N ALA A 152 -0.55 11.22 -14.96
CA ALA A 152 -0.07 10.06 -15.70
C ALA A 152 -1.26 9.28 -16.27
N ASP A 153 -1.01 8.46 -17.29
CA ASP A 153 -1.98 7.53 -17.88
C ASP A 153 -2.08 6.23 -17.06
N PHE A 154 -1.03 5.87 -16.34
CA PHE A 154 -0.94 4.65 -15.53
C PHE A 154 0.13 4.79 -14.43
N ALA A 155 -0.13 4.22 -13.26
CA ALA A 155 0.80 4.22 -12.15
C ALA A 155 1.18 2.81 -11.67
N ILE A 156 2.42 2.65 -11.22
CA ILE A 156 2.93 1.44 -10.57
C ILE A 156 3.48 1.83 -9.20
N LEU A 157 3.05 1.12 -8.16
CA LEU A 157 3.70 1.15 -6.86
C LEU A 157 4.57 -0.09 -6.69
N GLY A 158 5.80 0.10 -6.23
CA GLY A 158 6.80 -0.98 -6.07
C GLY A 158 6.58 -1.90 -4.86
N GLU A 159 5.39 -1.90 -4.28
CA GLU A 159 4.96 -2.76 -3.17
C GLU A 159 5.26 -4.24 -3.45
N PRO A 160 5.62 -5.04 -2.42
CA PRO A 160 5.95 -6.45 -2.61
C PRO A 160 4.75 -7.24 -3.15
N SER A 161 4.95 -7.88 -4.30
CA SER A 161 3.95 -8.72 -4.98
C SER A 161 4.54 -10.03 -5.51
N GLY A 162 5.79 -10.34 -5.13
CA GLY A 162 6.54 -11.50 -5.60
C GLY A 162 6.95 -11.42 -7.07
N GLY A 163 6.95 -10.22 -7.67
CA GLY A 163 7.09 -10.04 -9.11
C GLY A 163 5.84 -10.35 -9.92
N GLU A 164 4.68 -10.47 -9.27
CA GLU A 164 3.37 -10.59 -9.93
C GLU A 164 2.68 -9.22 -10.01
N VAL A 165 1.70 -9.05 -10.89
CA VAL A 165 0.93 -7.81 -10.98
C VAL A 165 -0.28 -7.89 -10.07
N GLU A 166 -0.36 -7.04 -9.05
CA GLU A 166 -1.55 -6.92 -8.21
C GLU A 166 -2.33 -5.65 -8.58
N GLY A 167 -3.45 -5.85 -9.25
CA GLY A 167 -4.30 -4.79 -9.74
C GLY A 167 -5.00 -4.02 -8.62
N GLY A 168 -4.87 -2.69 -8.66
CA GLY A 168 -5.64 -1.78 -7.81
C GLY A 168 -5.51 -2.08 -6.32
N CYS A 169 -6.60 -1.84 -5.58
CA CYS A 169 -6.77 -2.28 -4.20
C CYS A 169 -8.25 -2.23 -3.80
N ASN A 170 -8.64 -3.04 -2.81
CA ASN A 170 -9.93 -2.85 -2.16
C ASN A 170 -9.93 -1.53 -1.36
N GLY A 171 -11.12 -0.94 -1.22
CA GLY A 171 -11.34 0.13 -0.26
C GLY A 171 -11.37 -0.39 1.18
N ASN A 172 -11.24 0.53 2.13
CA ASN A 172 -11.25 0.24 3.55
C ASN A 172 -12.25 1.16 4.26
N LEU A 173 -13.08 0.61 5.12
CA LEU A 173 -13.93 1.40 6.01
C LEU A 173 -13.92 0.74 7.39
N ARG A 174 -13.73 1.55 8.43
CA ARG A 174 -13.89 1.12 9.82
C ARG A 174 -14.99 1.92 10.49
N ALA A 175 -15.82 1.24 11.26
CA ALA A 175 -16.87 1.86 12.04
C ALA A 175 -17.02 1.19 13.40
N ILE A 176 -17.53 1.93 14.37
CA ILE A 176 -17.88 1.43 15.70
C ILE A 176 -19.40 1.35 15.78
N ALA A 177 -19.93 0.14 15.97
CA ALA A 177 -21.33 -0.10 16.28
C ALA A 177 -21.52 -0.16 17.80
N ARG A 178 -22.48 0.61 18.34
CA ARG A 178 -22.71 0.71 19.79
C ARG A 178 -24.05 0.14 20.21
N THR A 179 -24.04 -0.49 21.38
CA THR A 179 -25.24 -0.82 22.13
C THR A 179 -25.15 -0.20 23.51
N HIS A 180 -26.29 0.30 23.97
CA HIS A 180 -26.44 0.95 25.27
C HIS A 180 -27.34 0.10 26.16
N GLY A 181 -27.16 0.24 27.46
CA GLY A 181 -27.95 -0.45 28.47
C GLY A 181 -28.00 0.34 29.76
N VAL A 182 -28.29 -0.35 30.86
CA VAL A 182 -28.47 0.26 32.18
C VAL A 182 -27.70 -0.56 33.21
N ARG A 183 -26.78 0.08 33.94
CA ARG A 183 -25.98 -0.59 34.97
C ARG A 183 -26.86 -1.15 36.07
N ALA A 184 -26.51 -2.34 36.53
CA ALA A 184 -27.09 -2.96 37.70
C ALA A 184 -26.05 -3.85 38.39
N HIS A 185 -26.28 -4.15 39.67
CA HIS A 185 -25.52 -5.21 40.33
C HIS A 185 -25.87 -6.55 39.67
N SER A 186 -24.88 -7.38 39.32
CA SER A 186 -25.11 -8.62 38.57
C SER A 186 -26.09 -9.59 39.25
N ALA A 187 -26.06 -9.67 40.59
CA ALA A 187 -27.03 -10.43 41.40
C ALA A 187 -28.49 -9.92 41.36
N ARG A 188 -28.73 -8.73 40.77
CA ARG A 188 -30.06 -8.11 40.59
C ARG A 188 -30.23 -7.62 39.15
N SER A 189 -29.75 -8.41 38.19
CA SER A 189 -29.66 -8.03 36.77
C SER A 189 -30.98 -7.56 36.15
N TRP A 190 -32.13 -8.00 36.67
CA TRP A 190 -33.46 -7.62 36.17
C TRP A 190 -33.83 -6.14 36.32
N ILE A 191 -33.03 -5.35 37.07
CA ILE A 191 -33.20 -3.88 37.15
C ILE A 191 -32.33 -3.12 36.15
N GLY A 192 -31.52 -3.83 35.36
CA GLY A 192 -30.62 -3.25 34.34
C GLY A 192 -30.85 -3.87 32.97
N GLU A 193 -30.09 -3.36 32.00
CA GLU A 193 -30.10 -3.80 30.61
C GLU A 193 -28.66 -4.04 30.18
N ASN A 194 -28.35 -5.25 29.73
CA ASN A 194 -26.97 -5.65 29.46
C ASN A 194 -26.57 -5.27 28.02
N ALA A 195 -25.73 -4.24 27.88
CA ALA A 195 -25.27 -3.75 26.59
C ALA A 195 -24.46 -4.80 25.80
N ILE A 196 -23.67 -5.64 26.48
CA ILE A 196 -22.93 -6.74 25.80
C ILE A 196 -23.91 -7.75 25.21
N HIS A 197 -24.96 -8.13 25.94
CA HIS A 197 -25.98 -9.03 25.42
C HIS A 197 -26.74 -8.40 24.24
N ALA A 198 -27.02 -7.09 24.32
CA ALA A 198 -27.65 -6.35 23.23
C ALA A 198 -26.81 -6.30 21.95
N ALA A 199 -25.49 -6.54 22.02
CA ALA A 199 -24.61 -6.63 20.84
C ALA A 199 -24.70 -7.98 20.10
N ALA A 200 -25.37 -8.99 20.66
CA ALA A 200 -25.52 -10.30 20.03
C ALA A 200 -26.06 -10.24 18.57
N PRO A 201 -27.07 -9.40 18.23
CA PRO A 201 -27.56 -9.30 16.86
C PRO A 201 -26.55 -8.65 15.89
N ILE A 202 -25.65 -7.77 16.35
CA ILE A 202 -24.56 -7.24 15.51
C ILE A 202 -23.66 -8.40 15.08
N LEU A 203 -23.20 -9.20 16.04
CA LEU A 203 -22.32 -10.34 15.77
C LEU A 203 -23.00 -11.40 14.90
N ALA A 204 -24.29 -11.66 15.14
CA ALA A 204 -25.07 -12.59 14.32
C ALA A 204 -25.13 -12.13 12.85
N ARG A 205 -25.46 -10.86 12.60
CA ARG A 205 -25.50 -10.31 11.23
C ARG A 205 -24.15 -10.36 10.53
N LEU A 206 -23.07 -10.08 11.25
CA LEU A 206 -21.70 -10.17 10.70
C LEU A 206 -21.31 -11.62 10.38
N ALA A 207 -21.66 -12.58 11.25
CA ALA A 207 -21.38 -14.01 11.02
C ALA A 207 -22.21 -14.60 9.86
N GLU A 208 -23.44 -14.12 9.68
CA GLU A 208 -24.31 -14.52 8.58
C GLU A 208 -24.02 -13.80 7.27
N TYR A 209 -23.26 -12.69 7.31
CA TYR A 209 -22.92 -11.92 6.13
C TYR A 209 -22.25 -12.79 5.06
N ARG A 210 -22.68 -12.58 3.80
CA ARG A 210 -22.10 -13.24 2.63
C ARG A 210 -21.43 -12.17 1.78
N PRO A 211 -20.09 -12.07 1.83
CA PRO A 211 -19.39 -11.10 1.02
C PRO A 211 -19.59 -11.36 -0.46
N GLN A 212 -19.61 -10.29 -1.24
CA GLN A 212 -19.68 -10.37 -2.69
C GLN A 212 -18.27 -10.52 -3.27
N THR A 213 -18.21 -11.16 -4.43
CA THR A 213 -17.06 -11.07 -5.34
C THR A 213 -17.51 -10.25 -6.53
N ILE A 214 -16.80 -9.17 -6.82
CA ILE A 214 -17.12 -8.22 -7.88
C ILE A 214 -15.97 -8.19 -8.88
N THR A 215 -16.26 -8.53 -10.13
CA THR A 215 -15.28 -8.42 -11.21
C THR A 215 -15.11 -6.97 -11.63
N VAL A 216 -13.89 -6.44 -11.54
CA VAL A 216 -13.52 -5.09 -12.00
C VAL A 216 -12.32 -5.21 -12.92
N ASP A 217 -12.46 -4.74 -14.16
CA ASP A 217 -11.43 -4.72 -15.19
C ASP A 217 -10.74 -6.10 -15.37
N GLY A 218 -11.54 -7.18 -15.29
CA GLY A 218 -11.08 -8.56 -15.46
C GLY A 218 -10.57 -9.27 -14.20
N LEU A 219 -10.56 -8.60 -13.04
CA LEU A 219 -10.11 -9.18 -11.77
C LEU A 219 -11.24 -9.30 -10.75
N ASP A 220 -11.25 -10.41 -10.00
CA ASP A 220 -12.31 -10.74 -9.03
C ASP A 220 -12.00 -10.21 -7.62
N TYR A 221 -12.57 -9.06 -7.25
CA TYR A 221 -12.38 -8.46 -5.93
C TYR A 221 -13.40 -9.02 -4.94
N ARG A 222 -12.90 -9.78 -3.97
CA ARG A 222 -13.70 -10.29 -2.85
C ARG A 222 -13.77 -9.21 -1.77
N GLU A 223 -15.00 -8.91 -1.36
CA GLU A 223 -15.26 -8.04 -0.22
C GLU A 223 -15.15 -8.80 1.11
N GLY A 224 -15.11 -8.07 2.22
CA GLY A 224 -15.07 -8.69 3.55
C GLY A 224 -15.62 -7.74 4.61
N LEU A 225 -16.55 -8.21 5.43
CA LEU A 225 -17.15 -7.43 6.52
C LEU A 225 -17.03 -8.21 7.82
N ASN A 226 -16.20 -7.74 8.74
CA ASN A 226 -15.81 -8.50 9.93
C ASN A 226 -15.84 -7.63 11.19
N ALA A 227 -16.25 -8.22 12.33
CA ALA A 227 -15.93 -7.66 13.63
C ALA A 227 -14.44 -7.86 13.91
N VAL A 228 -13.71 -6.78 14.19
CA VAL A 228 -12.26 -6.81 14.42
C VAL A 228 -11.88 -6.46 15.86
N ARG A 229 -12.79 -5.85 16.62
CA ARG A 229 -12.65 -5.59 18.06
C ARG A 229 -14.03 -5.54 18.71
N ILE A 230 -14.15 -6.04 19.93
CA ILE A 230 -15.35 -5.91 20.75
C ILE A 230 -14.94 -5.61 22.20
N GLY A 231 -15.61 -4.66 22.83
CA GLY A 231 -15.31 -4.27 24.21
C GLY A 231 -16.54 -3.76 24.96
N GLY A 232 -16.63 -4.08 26.24
CA GLY A 232 -17.69 -3.63 27.14
C GLY A 232 -17.49 -4.15 28.55
N GLY A 233 -18.12 -3.52 29.53
CA GLY A 233 -18.00 -3.88 30.95
C GLY A 233 -16.86 -3.18 31.69
N ILE A 234 -17.03 -3.09 33.00
CA ILE A 234 -16.16 -2.32 33.91
C ILE A 234 -15.71 -3.17 35.10
N ALA A 235 -16.60 -4.03 35.62
CA ALA A 235 -16.32 -4.89 36.77
C ALA A 235 -17.10 -6.21 36.67
N GLY A 236 -16.58 -7.29 37.26
CA GLY A 236 -17.18 -8.63 37.19
C GLY A 236 -18.54 -8.77 37.90
N ASN A 237 -18.97 -7.78 38.68
CA ASN A 237 -20.24 -7.74 39.40
C ASN A 237 -21.21 -6.65 38.91
N VAL A 238 -20.94 -6.02 37.76
CA VAL A 238 -21.75 -4.93 37.20
C VAL A 238 -22.26 -5.31 35.82
N ILE A 239 -23.57 -5.15 35.60
CA ILE A 239 -24.18 -5.23 34.25
C ILE A 239 -23.66 -4.05 33.42
N PRO A 240 -23.06 -4.29 32.24
CA PRO A 240 -22.50 -3.24 31.39
C PRO A 240 -23.58 -2.39 30.74
N ASP A 241 -23.36 -1.08 30.72
CA ASP A 241 -24.22 -0.08 30.06
C ASP A 241 -23.73 0.34 28.67
N LEU A 242 -22.53 -0.07 28.26
CA LEU A 242 -21.98 0.16 26.93
C LEU A 242 -21.26 -1.09 26.42
N CYS A 243 -21.46 -1.37 25.13
CA CYS A 243 -20.64 -2.28 24.35
C CYS A 243 -20.35 -1.65 22.99
N GLU A 244 -19.10 -1.73 22.55
CA GLU A 244 -18.63 -1.23 21.27
C GLU A 244 -18.10 -2.41 20.43
N VAL A 245 -18.57 -2.52 19.19
CA VAL A 245 -18.08 -3.50 18.20
C VAL A 245 -17.45 -2.71 17.05
N GLU A 246 -16.14 -2.82 16.89
CA GLU A 246 -15.44 -2.28 15.73
C GLU A 246 -15.57 -3.25 14.55
N VAL A 247 -16.02 -2.72 13.43
CA VAL A 247 -16.28 -3.45 12.19
C VAL A 247 -15.36 -2.92 11.10
N ASN A 248 -14.66 -3.82 10.42
CA ASN A 248 -13.86 -3.51 9.23
C ASN A 248 -14.58 -4.01 7.98
N PHE A 249 -14.77 -3.12 7.01
CA PHE A 249 -15.32 -3.42 5.71
C PHE A 249 -14.29 -3.17 4.61
N ARG A 250 -13.88 -4.25 3.93
CA ARG A 250 -13.12 -4.22 2.68
C ARG A 250 -14.09 -4.32 1.52
N PHE A 251 -14.12 -3.33 0.65
CA PHE A 251 -15.08 -3.23 -0.44
C PHE A 251 -14.39 -3.11 -1.79
N ALA A 252 -15.04 -3.61 -2.84
CA ALA A 252 -14.44 -3.64 -4.18
C ALA A 252 -14.19 -2.22 -4.71
N PRO A 253 -13.17 -2.01 -5.57
CA PRO A 253 -12.82 -0.68 -6.08
C PRO A 253 -13.88 -0.03 -6.99
N SER A 254 -14.93 -0.77 -7.34
CA SER A 254 -16.10 -0.21 -8.04
C SER A 254 -17.04 0.59 -7.13
N ARG A 255 -16.89 0.50 -5.80
CA ARG A 255 -17.72 1.24 -4.83
C ARG A 255 -17.02 2.50 -4.36
N THR A 256 -17.78 3.58 -4.20
CA THR A 256 -17.32 4.77 -3.48
C THR A 256 -17.38 4.56 -1.96
N PRO A 257 -16.60 5.31 -1.15
CA PRO A 257 -16.72 5.28 0.30
C PRO A 257 -18.15 5.54 0.81
N GLU A 258 -18.90 6.42 0.16
CA GLU A 258 -20.30 6.72 0.51
C GLU A 258 -21.23 5.53 0.27
N GLN A 259 -21.02 4.79 -0.83
CA GLN A 259 -21.78 3.57 -1.12
C GLN A 259 -21.42 2.47 -0.13
N ALA A 260 -20.15 2.34 0.24
CA ALA A 260 -19.68 1.38 1.23
C ALA A 260 -20.24 1.69 2.63
N GLU A 261 -20.26 2.96 3.03
CA GLU A 261 -20.86 3.42 4.28
C GLU A 261 -22.36 3.13 4.29
N LYS A 262 -23.08 3.48 3.21
CA LYS A 262 -24.50 3.19 3.09
C LYS A 262 -24.78 1.69 3.25
N HIS A 263 -24.02 0.85 2.56
CA HIS A 263 -24.13 -0.61 2.67
C HIS A 263 -23.92 -1.09 4.11
N LEU A 264 -22.89 -0.59 4.80
CA LEU A 264 -22.65 -0.93 6.20
C LEU A 264 -23.82 -0.52 7.10
N ARG A 265 -24.36 0.69 6.92
CA ARG A 265 -25.51 1.19 7.67
C ARG A 265 -26.77 0.35 7.41
N ASP A 266 -26.96 -0.14 6.20
CA ASP A 266 -28.07 -1.04 5.86
C ASP A 266 -27.89 -2.41 6.56
N VAL A 267 -26.70 -3.01 6.54
CA VAL A 267 -26.41 -4.28 7.22
C VAL A 267 -26.63 -4.16 8.74
N LEU A 268 -26.17 -3.07 9.34
CA LEU A 268 -26.25 -2.82 10.78
C LEU A 268 -27.41 -1.86 11.15
N ALA A 269 -28.47 -1.84 10.34
CA ALA A 269 -29.64 -1.00 10.58
C ALA A 269 -30.23 -1.21 11.98
N GLY A 270 -30.52 -0.10 12.66
CA GLY A 270 -31.03 -0.07 14.03
C GLY A 270 -29.97 0.04 15.13
N PHE A 271 -28.68 0.04 14.78
CA PHE A 271 -27.59 0.30 15.71
C PHE A 271 -27.00 1.71 15.52
N ASP A 272 -26.47 2.27 16.61
CA ASP A 272 -25.66 3.48 16.55
C ASP A 272 -24.32 3.16 15.89
N LEU A 273 -23.94 3.94 14.88
CA LEU A 273 -22.81 3.68 13.99
C LEU A 273 -22.01 4.96 13.75
N GLU A 274 -20.79 4.95 14.24
CA GLU A 274 -19.78 5.97 13.98
C GLU A 274 -18.75 5.45 13.00
N VAL A 275 -18.57 6.13 11.86
CA VAL A 275 -17.47 5.84 10.94
C VAL A 275 -16.22 6.51 11.48
N VAL A 276 -15.18 5.71 11.75
CA VAL A 276 -13.93 6.20 12.32
C VAL A 276 -12.85 6.40 11.26
N ASP A 277 -12.95 5.70 10.13
CA ASP A 277 -11.97 5.72 9.07
C ASP A 277 -12.61 5.23 7.76
N ARG A 278 -12.27 5.86 6.64
CA ARG A 278 -12.72 5.45 5.31
C ARG A 278 -11.71 5.86 4.24
N ALA A 279 -11.37 4.92 3.37
CA ALA A 279 -10.50 5.11 2.22
C ALA A 279 -11.09 4.41 1.00
N ALA A 280 -11.08 5.10 -0.14
CA ALA A 280 -11.51 4.51 -1.42
C ALA A 280 -10.55 3.38 -1.84
N GLY A 281 -11.08 2.44 -2.62
CA GLY A 281 -10.25 1.48 -3.35
C GLY A 281 -9.62 2.10 -4.58
N ALA A 282 -8.74 1.36 -5.24
CA ALA A 282 -8.12 1.75 -6.50
C ALA A 282 -8.54 0.82 -7.61
N ARG A 283 -8.95 1.38 -8.74
CA ARG A 283 -9.18 0.58 -9.95
C ARG A 283 -7.84 0.21 -10.59
N PRO A 284 -7.71 -1.00 -11.14
CA PRO A 284 -6.47 -1.46 -11.73
C PRO A 284 -6.22 -0.89 -13.13
N GLY A 285 -7.26 -0.53 -13.91
CA GLY A 285 -7.13 0.03 -15.26
C GLY A 285 -6.49 -0.90 -16.29
N LEU A 286 -6.60 -2.21 -16.07
CA LEU A 286 -6.00 -3.26 -16.93
C LEU A 286 -6.70 -3.43 -18.29
N ASP A 287 -7.78 -2.69 -18.53
CA ASP A 287 -8.43 -2.55 -19.83
C ASP A 287 -7.73 -1.54 -20.75
N ALA A 288 -6.86 -0.68 -20.21
CA ALA A 288 -6.09 0.29 -20.98
C ALA A 288 -4.94 -0.38 -21.77
N PRO A 289 -4.66 0.02 -23.02
CA PRO A 289 -3.56 -0.54 -23.81
C PRO A 289 -2.19 -0.48 -23.11
N LEU A 290 -1.88 0.64 -22.46
CA LEU A 290 -0.60 0.85 -21.77
C LEU A 290 -0.39 -0.16 -20.63
N ALA A 291 -1.46 -0.48 -19.89
CA ALA A 291 -1.46 -1.46 -18.82
C ALA A 291 -1.39 -2.90 -19.35
N GLN A 292 -2.04 -3.20 -20.49
CA GLN A 292 -1.95 -4.51 -21.14
C GLN A 292 -0.55 -4.79 -21.71
N GLU A 293 0.09 -3.75 -22.26
CA GLU A 293 1.49 -3.81 -22.68
C GLU A 293 2.43 -4.05 -21.50
N PHE A 294 2.16 -3.42 -20.34
CA PHE A 294 2.90 -3.68 -19.10
C PHE A 294 2.77 -5.15 -18.67
N VAL A 295 1.54 -5.67 -18.56
CA VAL A 295 1.30 -7.07 -18.19
C VAL A 295 1.99 -8.03 -19.16
N SER A 296 1.94 -7.72 -20.46
CA SER A 296 2.60 -8.54 -21.49
C SER A 296 4.13 -8.51 -21.38
N ALA A 297 4.72 -7.35 -21.06
CA ALA A 297 6.17 -7.19 -20.88
C ALA A 297 6.69 -7.89 -19.62
N VAL A 298 5.90 -7.89 -18.54
CA VAL A 298 6.22 -8.62 -17.31
C VAL A 298 6.01 -10.13 -17.48
N GLY A 299 5.00 -10.54 -18.26
CA GLY A 299 4.63 -11.94 -18.43
C GLY A 299 3.93 -12.57 -17.21
N ALA A 300 3.47 -11.74 -16.27
CA ALA A 300 2.74 -12.16 -15.07
C ALA A 300 1.23 -12.28 -15.35
N VAL A 301 0.53 -13.03 -14.50
CA VAL A 301 -0.94 -13.11 -14.51
C VAL A 301 -1.47 -12.14 -13.46
N PRO A 302 -2.19 -11.06 -13.85
CA PRO A 302 -2.68 -10.10 -12.89
C PRO A 302 -3.63 -10.73 -11.87
N ARG A 303 -3.51 -10.30 -10.61
CA ARG A 303 -4.35 -10.74 -9.49
C ARG A 303 -4.93 -9.51 -8.76
N PRO A 304 -6.10 -9.61 -8.11
CA PRO A 304 -6.64 -8.51 -7.32
C PRO A 304 -5.81 -8.27 -6.05
N LYS A 305 -5.55 -7.00 -5.70
CA LYS A 305 -5.06 -6.64 -4.36
C LYS A 305 -6.24 -6.51 -3.40
N TYR A 306 -6.33 -7.39 -2.40
CA TYR A 306 -7.40 -7.32 -1.38
C TYR A 306 -7.07 -6.39 -0.21
N GLY A 307 -5.79 -6.10 0.00
CA GLY A 307 -5.34 -5.07 0.94
C GLY A 307 -5.64 -3.66 0.42
N TRP A 308 -5.20 -2.66 1.16
CA TRP A 308 -5.18 -1.26 0.73
C TRP A 308 -3.71 -0.84 0.64
N THR A 309 -3.35 -0.13 -0.42
CA THR A 309 -2.01 0.46 -0.61
C THR A 309 -2.16 1.85 -1.22
N ASP A 310 -1.07 2.58 -1.29
CA ASP A 310 -1.04 3.96 -1.79
C ASP A 310 -1.39 4.11 -3.29
N VAL A 311 -1.62 3.01 -4.01
CA VAL A 311 -2.25 3.00 -5.35
C VAL A 311 -3.59 3.75 -5.34
N ALA A 312 -4.29 3.75 -4.20
CA ALA A 312 -5.54 4.50 -4.02
C ALA A 312 -5.35 6.02 -4.10
N ARG A 313 -4.16 6.54 -3.79
CA ARG A 313 -3.86 7.98 -3.88
C ARG A 313 -3.77 8.44 -5.33
N PHE A 314 -3.18 7.61 -6.20
CA PHE A 314 -3.21 7.83 -7.65
C PHE A 314 -4.63 7.71 -8.19
N SER A 315 -5.37 6.69 -7.77
CA SER A 315 -6.75 6.49 -8.22
C SER A 315 -7.68 7.63 -7.82
N ALA A 316 -7.47 8.23 -6.64
CA ALA A 316 -8.20 9.43 -6.19
C ALA A 316 -7.96 10.66 -7.07
N LEU A 317 -6.82 10.72 -7.78
CA LEU A 317 -6.49 11.75 -8.76
C LEU A 317 -6.82 11.33 -10.21
N GLY A 318 -7.55 10.22 -10.38
CA GLY A 318 -7.99 9.74 -11.68
C GLY A 318 -6.96 8.89 -12.43
N VAL A 319 -5.87 8.48 -11.78
CA VAL A 319 -4.81 7.66 -12.38
C VAL A 319 -4.99 6.20 -11.96
N PRO A 320 -5.28 5.27 -12.89
CA PRO A 320 -5.33 3.84 -12.56
C PRO A 320 -3.94 3.34 -12.14
N ALA A 321 -3.93 2.41 -11.19
CA ALA A 321 -2.68 2.00 -10.55
C ALA A 321 -2.65 0.50 -10.21
N VAL A 322 -1.45 -0.07 -10.23
CA VAL A 322 -1.17 -1.44 -9.83
C VAL A 322 0.02 -1.50 -8.88
N ASN A 323 0.12 -2.60 -8.14
CA ASN A 323 1.27 -2.94 -7.32
C ASN A 323 2.14 -3.93 -8.09
N TYR A 324 3.44 -3.68 -8.15
CA TYR A 324 4.40 -4.54 -8.82
C TYR A 324 5.79 -4.34 -8.23
N GLY A 325 6.22 -5.29 -7.40
CA GLY A 325 7.50 -5.25 -6.71
C GLY A 325 7.99 -6.65 -6.31
N PRO A 326 9.29 -6.78 -5.99
CA PRO A 326 9.87 -8.04 -5.59
C PRO A 326 9.51 -8.36 -4.12
N GLY A 327 9.61 -9.63 -3.73
CA GLY A 327 9.41 -10.08 -2.34
C GLY A 327 8.02 -10.59 -2.06
N ASP A 328 7.92 -11.56 -1.14
CA ASP A 328 6.64 -12.12 -0.69
C ASP A 328 5.94 -11.13 0.24
N PRO A 329 4.73 -10.63 -0.08
CA PRO A 329 4.00 -9.71 0.78
C PRO A 329 3.73 -10.25 2.19
N HIS A 330 3.75 -11.57 2.41
CA HIS A 330 3.60 -12.14 3.77
C HIS A 330 4.81 -11.88 4.68
N LEU A 331 5.96 -11.50 4.11
CA LEU A 331 7.16 -11.15 4.87
C LEU A 331 7.27 -9.65 5.14
N ALA A 332 6.37 -8.82 4.59
CA ALA A 332 6.28 -7.41 4.95
C ALA A 332 6.19 -7.26 6.48
N HIS A 333 6.94 -6.30 7.03
CA HIS A 333 7.07 -6.00 8.47
C HIS A 333 7.66 -7.10 9.35
N HIS A 334 7.88 -8.30 8.82
CA HIS A 334 8.45 -9.40 9.58
C HIS A 334 9.94 -9.15 9.90
N ASP A 335 10.45 -9.67 11.03
CA ASP A 335 11.87 -9.54 11.38
C ASP A 335 12.78 -10.31 10.40
N ASP A 336 12.20 -11.30 9.72
CA ASP A 336 12.84 -12.22 8.78
C ASP A 336 12.55 -11.88 7.30
N GLU A 337 12.39 -10.59 7.01
CA GLU A 337 12.32 -10.09 5.64
C GLU A 337 13.46 -10.63 4.80
N ARG A 338 13.10 -11.25 3.68
CA ARG A 338 14.03 -11.76 2.68
C ARG A 338 13.39 -11.78 1.31
N VAL A 339 14.15 -11.36 0.31
CA VAL A 339 13.69 -11.28 -1.07
C VAL A 339 14.55 -12.19 -1.95
N PRO A 340 13.93 -13.03 -2.81
CA PRO A 340 14.68 -13.78 -3.82
C PRO A 340 15.41 -12.83 -4.76
N VAL A 341 16.72 -13.03 -4.95
CA VAL A 341 17.53 -12.19 -5.84
C VAL A 341 16.94 -12.17 -7.25
N ALA A 342 16.47 -13.33 -7.73
CA ALA A 342 15.85 -13.46 -9.04
C ALA A 342 14.58 -12.61 -9.21
N GLN A 343 13.84 -12.31 -8.14
CA GLN A 343 12.66 -11.45 -8.21
C GLN A 343 13.05 -9.98 -8.41
N ILE A 344 14.11 -9.49 -7.77
CA ILE A 344 14.63 -8.12 -7.99
C ILE A 344 14.97 -7.95 -9.48
N GLU A 345 15.73 -8.90 -10.03
CA GLU A 345 16.13 -8.85 -11.43
C GLU A 345 14.95 -9.03 -12.39
N ALA A 346 13.95 -9.85 -12.05
CA ALA A 346 12.75 -10.04 -12.87
C ALA A 346 11.92 -8.77 -12.94
N VAL A 347 11.74 -8.08 -11.80
CA VAL A 347 11.03 -6.80 -11.73
C VAL A 347 11.75 -5.74 -12.56
N GLU A 348 13.06 -5.64 -12.44
CA GLU A 348 13.90 -4.76 -13.27
C GLU A 348 13.75 -5.06 -14.76
N ARG A 349 13.86 -6.33 -15.17
CA ARG A 349 13.69 -6.74 -16.57
C ARG A 349 12.31 -6.40 -17.12
N GLY A 350 11.25 -6.67 -16.35
CA GLY A 350 9.86 -6.39 -16.77
C GLY A 350 9.60 -4.90 -16.97
N LEU A 351 9.99 -4.06 -16.00
CA LEU A 351 9.86 -2.60 -16.13
C LEU A 351 10.72 -2.05 -17.28
N ARG A 352 11.97 -2.51 -17.40
CA ARG A 352 12.86 -2.11 -18.52
C ARG A 352 12.24 -2.48 -19.86
N ALA A 353 11.75 -3.71 -20.02
CA ALA A 353 11.15 -4.18 -21.28
C ALA A 353 9.91 -3.36 -21.65
N TRP A 354 9.09 -3.01 -20.67
CA TRP A 354 7.91 -2.18 -20.90
C TRP A 354 8.26 -0.73 -21.27
N LEU A 355 9.26 -0.13 -20.63
CA LEU A 355 9.56 1.32 -20.74
C LEU A 355 10.57 1.68 -21.84
N SER A 356 11.35 0.71 -22.31
CA SER A 356 12.33 0.95 -23.36
C SER A 356 11.64 1.24 -24.70
N ALA A 357 12.23 2.12 -25.50
CA ALA A 357 11.83 2.28 -26.89
C ALA A 357 12.14 0.99 -27.65
N ALA A 358 11.19 0.51 -28.45
CA ALA A 358 11.38 -0.65 -29.33
C ALA A 358 12.43 -0.38 -30.41
#